data_AF-A0AAR2KMF4-F1
#
_entry.id   AF-A0AAR2KMF4-F1
#
_cell.length_a   1.000
_cell.length_b   1.000
_cell.length_c   1.000
_cell.angle_alpha   90.00
_cell.angle_beta   90.00
_cell.angle_gamma   90.00
#
_symmetry.space_group_name_H-M   'P 1'
#
loop_
_entity.id
_entity.type
_entity.pdbx_description
1 polymer ?
#
loop_
_entity_poly.entity_id
_entity_poly.type
_entity_poly.pdbx_seq_one_letter_code
_entity_poly.pdbx_strand_id
1 'polypeptide(L)'
;MLRSIRAAAVLVFPCLSRYFTMSLTKPLMRGLLAKRLRFHLPIAFVLALSAAAAFKFAVADPRKRAYADFYKNYDSMKEFNAMREAGVFESVRPSGE
;
A
#
# COMPACT_ATOMS: atom_id res chain seq x y z
N MET A 1 51.05 64.28 -16.72
CA MET A 1 50.86 63.08 -17.56
C MET A 1 50.80 61.74 -16.81
N LEU A 2 50.76 61.66 -15.47
CA LEU A 2 50.72 60.37 -14.73
C LEU A 2 49.34 59.98 -14.15
N ARG A 3 48.26 60.74 -14.40
CA ARG A 3 46.91 60.41 -13.89
C ARG A 3 46.06 59.57 -14.84
N SER A 4 46.46 59.41 -16.11
CA SER A 4 45.69 58.70 -17.13
C SER A 4 45.93 57.17 -17.12
N ILE A 5 47.09 56.71 -16.64
CA ILE A 5 47.47 55.28 -16.71
C ILE A 5 46.71 54.43 -15.67
N ARG A 6 46.28 55.01 -14.54
CA ARG A 6 45.51 54.28 -13.51
C ARG A 6 44.08 53.91 -13.95
N ALA A 7 43.52 54.57 -14.96
CA ALA A 7 42.15 54.32 -15.40
C ALA A 7 42.00 53.07 -16.29
N ALA A 8 43.08 52.65 -16.97
CA ALA A 8 43.02 51.50 -17.89
C ALA A 8 43.03 50.13 -17.18
N ALA A 9 43.55 50.06 -15.96
CA ALA A 9 43.70 48.79 -15.23
C ALA A 9 42.39 48.26 -14.60
N VAL A 10 41.34 49.09 -14.51
CA VAL A 10 40.03 48.68 -13.96
C VAL A 10 39.14 48.01 -15.01
N LEU A 11 39.43 48.18 -16.30
CA LEU A 11 38.57 47.69 -17.39
C LEU A 11 38.91 46.28 -17.89
N VAL A 12 39.99 45.65 -17.41
CA VAL A 12 40.43 44.31 -17.87
C VAL A 12 40.18 43.20 -16.83
N PHE A 13 39.46 43.51 -15.74
CA PHE A 13 38.94 42.51 -14.81
C PHE A 13 37.45 42.15 -14.99
N PRO A 14 36.91 41.89 -16.20
CA PRO A 14 35.81 40.93 -16.33
C PRO A 14 36.40 39.50 -16.45
N CYS A 15 37.49 39.22 -15.74
CA CYS A 15 37.92 37.86 -15.45
C CYS A 15 36.94 37.29 -14.41
N LEU A 16 36.04 36.43 -14.89
CA LEU A 16 35.62 35.26 -14.14
C LEU A 16 34.86 35.48 -12.81
N SER A 17 33.84 36.33 -12.79
CA SER A 17 32.89 36.36 -11.65
C SER A 17 31.43 36.50 -12.07
N ARG A 18 31.04 35.76 -13.12
CA ARG A 18 29.66 35.27 -13.20
C ARG A 18 29.65 33.87 -12.59
N TYR A 19 29.90 33.81 -11.28
CA TYR A 19 29.35 32.73 -10.47
C TYR A 19 27.86 32.75 -10.74
N PHE A 20 27.40 31.72 -11.43
CA PHE A 20 26.01 31.39 -11.56
C PHE A 20 25.48 31.15 -10.14
N THR A 21 25.09 32.22 -9.45
CA THR A 21 24.40 32.12 -8.19
C THR A 21 23.00 31.62 -8.54
N MET A 22 22.82 30.30 -8.49
CA MET A 22 21.48 29.73 -8.35
C MET A 22 20.94 30.18 -7.01
N SER A 23 20.36 31.38 -6.96
CA SER A 23 19.62 31.85 -5.80
C SER A 23 18.38 30.99 -5.68
N LEU A 24 18.26 30.27 -4.56
CA LEU A 24 17.12 29.41 -4.25
C LEU A 24 15.81 30.20 -4.40
N THR A 25 14.90 29.69 -5.23
CA THR A 25 13.56 30.25 -5.31
C THR A 25 12.86 30.06 -3.96
N LYS A 26 12.13 31.09 -3.51
CA LYS A 26 11.49 31.05 -2.18
C LYS A 26 10.49 29.89 -2.13
N PRO A 27 10.66 28.92 -1.21
CA PRO A 27 9.72 27.83 -1.08
C PRO A 27 8.38 28.34 -0.52
N LEU A 28 7.33 27.55 -0.70
CA LEU A 28 6.02 27.83 -0.13
C LEU A 28 6.06 27.69 1.39
N MET A 29 5.88 28.80 2.12
CA MET A 29 5.96 28.81 3.59
C MET A 29 4.59 28.74 4.30
N ARG A 30 3.48 28.79 3.57
CA ARG A 30 2.11 28.81 4.11
C ARG A 30 1.24 27.73 3.49
N GLY A 31 0.28 27.21 4.26
CA GLY A 31 -0.70 26.23 3.78
C GLY A 31 -0.16 24.83 3.47
N LEU A 32 1.05 24.51 3.95
CA LEU A 32 1.70 23.20 3.74
C LEU A 32 0.84 22.04 4.28
N LEU A 33 0.21 22.24 5.44
CA LEU A 33 -0.68 21.24 6.05
C LEU A 33 -1.91 20.97 5.17
N ALA A 34 -2.55 22.01 4.64
CA ALA A 34 -3.73 21.87 3.80
C ALA A 34 -3.42 21.18 2.46
N LYS A 35 -2.22 21.42 1.90
CA LYS A 35 -1.74 20.70 0.71
C LYS A 35 -1.50 19.22 1.00
N ARG A 36 -0.83 18.91 2.12
CA ARG A 36 -0.57 17.54 2.55
C ARG A 36 -1.86 16.78 2.84
N LEU A 37 -2.82 17.40 3.52
CA LEU A 37 -4.12 16.79 3.81
C LEU A 37 -4.89 16.46 2.54
N ARG A 38 -5.01 17.40 1.60
CA ARG A 38 -5.69 17.17 0.31
C ARG A 38 -5.04 16.08 -0.53
N PHE A 39 -3.73 15.89 -0.39
CA PHE A 39 -3.00 14.82 -1.06
C PHE A 39 -3.26 13.45 -0.40
N HIS A 40 -3.19 13.36 0.94
CA HIS A 40 -3.35 12.09 1.65
C HIS A 40 -4.80 11.62 1.78
N LEU A 41 -5.77 12.53 1.75
CA LEU A 41 -7.19 12.19 1.88
C LEU A 41 -7.64 11.17 0.81
N PRO A 42 -7.49 11.42 -0.51
CA PRO A 42 -7.89 10.44 -1.52
C PRO A 42 -7.05 9.16 -1.44
N ILE A 43 -5.76 9.25 -1.10
CA ILE A 43 -4.88 8.08 -0.96
C ILE A 43 -5.40 7.16 0.15
N ALA A 44 -5.76 7.71 1.30
CA ALA A 44 -6.31 6.94 2.41
C ALA A 44 -7.62 6.25 2.03
N PHE A 45 -8.51 6.94 1.30
CA PHE A 45 -9.76 6.34 0.82
C PHE A 45 -9.52 5.20 -0.18
N VAL A 46 -8.62 5.40 -1.15
CA VAL A 46 -8.28 4.35 -2.13
C VAL A 46 -7.67 3.14 -1.43
N LEU A 47 -6.74 3.36 -0.50
CA LEU A 47 -6.14 2.28 0.27
C LEU A 47 -7.18 1.53 1.11
N ALA A 48 -8.06 2.24 1.81
CA ALA A 48 -9.12 1.62 2.62
C ALA A 48 -10.06 0.76 1.76
N LEU A 49 -10.53 1.28 0.61
CA LEU A 49 -11.39 0.54 -0.30
C LEU A 49 -10.68 -0.67 -0.91
N SER A 50 -9.41 -0.52 -1.28
CA SER A 50 -8.60 -1.63 -1.81
C SER A 50 -8.41 -2.74 -0.78
N ALA A 51 -8.15 -2.39 0.48
CA ALA A 51 -8.01 -3.34 1.57
C ALA A 51 -9.33 -4.06 1.86
N ALA A 52 -10.45 -3.34 1.87
CA ALA A 52 -11.77 -3.93 2.03
C ALA A 52 -12.12 -4.91 0.90
N ALA A 53 -11.83 -4.53 -0.36
CA ALA A 53 -12.02 -5.40 -1.50
C ALA A 53 -11.13 -6.64 -1.42
N ALA A 54 -9.84 -6.47 -1.09
CA ALA A 54 -8.91 -7.57 -0.92
C ALA A 54 -9.40 -8.55 0.16
N PHE A 55 -9.86 -8.05 1.31
CA PHE A 55 -10.38 -8.90 2.38
C PHE A 55 -11.64 -9.66 1.97
N LYS A 56 -12.55 -9.02 1.22
CA LYS A 56 -13.75 -9.68 0.72
C LYS A 56 -13.41 -10.86 -0.20
N PHE A 57 -12.54 -10.64 -1.19
CA PHE A 57 -12.20 -11.68 -2.16
C PHE A 57 -11.22 -12.73 -1.62
N ALA A 58 -10.30 -12.36 -0.74
CA ALA A 58 -9.30 -13.29 -0.22
C ALA A 58 -9.82 -14.13 0.96
N VAL A 59 -10.78 -13.63 1.73
CA VAL A 59 -11.23 -14.30 2.97
C VAL A 59 -12.73 -14.59 2.94
N ALA A 60 -13.56 -13.56 2.73
CA ALA A 60 -15.00 -13.70 2.92
C ALA A 60 -15.65 -14.63 1.87
N ASP A 61 -15.34 -14.41 0.60
CA ASP A 61 -15.89 -15.17 -0.52
C ASP A 61 -15.39 -16.62 -0.58
N PRO A 62 -14.08 -16.94 -0.45
CA PRO A 62 -13.62 -18.32 -0.47
C PRO A 62 -14.14 -19.11 0.72
N ARG A 63 -14.30 -18.48 1.89
CA ARG A 63 -14.94 -19.15 3.04
C ARG A 63 -16.37 -19.56 2.72
N LYS A 64 -17.18 -18.66 2.16
CA LYS A 64 -18.56 -18.97 1.76
C LYS A 64 -18.61 -20.06 0.68
N ARG A 65 -17.71 -20.00 -0.30
CA ARG A 65 -17.59 -21.00 -1.36
C ARG A 65 -17.22 -22.38 -0.80
N ALA A 66 -16.24 -22.45 0.11
CA ALA A 66 -15.83 -23.70 0.73
C ALA A 66 -16.99 -24.40 1.47
N TYR A 67 -17.80 -23.65 2.23
CA TYR A 67 -19.01 -24.22 2.86
C TYR A 67 -20.02 -24.68 1.82
N ALA A 68 -20.28 -23.88 0.78
CA ALA A 68 -21.20 -24.27 -0.28
C ALA A 68 -20.72 -25.53 -1.03
N ASP A 69 -19.43 -25.62 -1.32
CA ASP A 69 -18.82 -26.75 -2.03
C ASP A 69 -18.81 -28.02 -1.18
N PHE A 70 -18.61 -27.91 0.13
CA PHE A 70 -18.76 -29.03 1.06
C PHE A 70 -20.17 -29.61 0.98
N TYR A 71 -21.21 -28.77 1.12
CA TYR A 71 -22.61 -29.25 1.14
C TYR A 71 -23.17 -29.69 -0.21
N LYS A 72 -22.54 -29.34 -1.35
CA LYS A 72 -23.01 -29.79 -2.67
C LYS A 72 -22.98 -31.31 -2.85
N ASN A 73 -21.96 -31.97 -2.30
CA ASN A 73 -21.74 -33.40 -2.46
C ASN A 73 -21.72 -34.16 -1.12
N TYR A 74 -22.17 -33.51 -0.05
CA TYR A 74 -22.14 -34.09 1.29
C TYR A 74 -23.24 -35.14 1.45
N ASP A 75 -22.84 -36.39 1.68
CA ASP A 75 -23.72 -37.48 2.09
C ASP A 75 -23.49 -37.78 3.58
N SER A 76 -24.49 -37.42 4.40
CA SER A 76 -24.43 -37.56 5.85
C SER A 76 -24.34 -39.01 6.30
N MET A 77 -24.96 -39.95 5.59
CA MET A 77 -24.97 -41.36 5.99
C MET A 77 -23.62 -42.02 5.71
N LYS A 78 -22.99 -41.66 4.60
CA LYS A 78 -21.65 -42.15 4.26
C LYS A 78 -20.60 -41.70 5.28
N GLU A 79 -20.57 -40.42 5.61
CA GLU A 79 -19.64 -39.87 6.61
C GLU A 79 -19.92 -40.41 8.02
N PHE A 80 -21.20 -40.56 8.37
CA PHE A 80 -21.60 -41.21 9.61
C PHE A 80 -21.09 -42.64 9.70
N ASN A 81 -21.24 -43.44 8.65
CA ASN A 81 -20.76 -44.82 8.64
C ASN A 81 -19.23 -44.90 8.75
N ALA A 82 -18.50 -44.00 8.08
CA ALA A 82 -17.05 -43.91 8.22
C ALA A 82 -16.63 -43.58 9.67
N MET A 83 -17.31 -42.63 10.33
CA MET A 83 -17.04 -42.28 11.74
C MET A 83 -17.44 -43.39 12.73
N ARG A 84 -18.54 -44.11 12.44
CA ARG A 84 -19.02 -45.24 13.22
C ARG A 84 -18.06 -46.42 13.15
N GLU A 85 -17.53 -46.72 11.97
CA GLU A 85 -16.51 -47.75 11.78
C GLU A 85 -15.17 -47.37 12.42
N ALA A 86 -14.84 -46.08 12.45
CA ALA A 86 -13.70 -45.55 13.20
C ALA A 86 -13.90 -45.59 14.73
N GLY A 87 -15.06 -46.00 15.24
CA GLY A 87 -15.32 -46.14 16.67
C GLY A 87 -15.42 -44.82 17.43
N VAL A 88 -15.73 -43.71 16.74
CA VAL A 88 -15.83 -42.36 17.35
C VAL A 88 -17.09 -42.23 18.21
N PHE A 89 -18.14 -43.00 17.89
CA PHE A 89 -19.42 -42.90 18.60
C PHE A 89 -19.48 -43.83 19.80
N GLU A 90 -19.86 -43.28 20.95
CA GLU A 90 -20.18 -44.06 22.15
C GLU A 90 -21.56 -44.73 22.04
N SER A 91 -22.50 -44.10 21.32
CA SER A 91 -23.89 -44.56 21.20
C SER A 91 -24.13 -45.60 20.11
N VAL A 92 -23.23 -45.73 19.12
CA VAL A 92 -23.40 -46.63 17.98
C VAL A 92 -22.12 -47.41 17.77
N ARG A 93 -22.20 -48.74 17.91
CA ARG A 93 -21.06 -49.64 17.75
C ARG A 93 -20.67 -49.83 16.27
N PRO A 94 -19.38 -50.09 15.99
CA PRO A 94 -18.92 -50.48 14.65
C PRO A 94 -19.60 -51.79 14.22
N SER A 95 -19.80 -52.00 12.91
CA SER A 95 -20.57 -53.16 12.39
C SER A 95 -19.88 -54.52 12.55
N GLY A 96 -18.65 -54.54 13.09
CA GLY A 96 -17.78 -55.71 13.16
C GLY A 96 -17.61 -56.30 14.57
N GLU A 97 -18.41 -55.85 15.54
CA GLU A 97 -18.56 -56.45 16.87
C GLU A 97 -19.88 -57.23 16.99
#